data_AF-A0A7S3MIX9-F1
#
_entry.id   AF-A0A7S3MIX9-F1
#
_cell.length_a   1.000
_cell.length_b   1.000
_cell.length_c   1.000
_cell.angle_alpha   90.00
_cell.angle_beta   90.00
_cell.angle_gamma   90.00
#
_symmetry.space_group_name_H-M   'P 1'
#
loop_
_entity.id
_entity.type
_entity.pdbx_description
1 polymer ?
#
loop_
_entity_poly.entity_id
_entity_poly.type
_entity_poly.pdbx_seq_one_letter_code
_entity_poly.pdbx_strand_id
1 'polypeptide(L)'
;TPLQSFCFSLDLLNQTNLHPEQREYVQQSNVAVDLMRLTISQTMDISKALTGAKLTPRRTTVHLSSIMHRVEVIINGFGKEVPVTFSVASNVCDRIITDEEWLWQMILNL
;
A
#
# COMPACT_ATOMS: atom_id res chain seq x y z
N THR A 1 -15.85 -10.88 -1.30
CA THR A 1 -15.13 -11.51 -2.42
C THR A 1 -13.74 -11.91 -1.90
N PRO A 2 -13.13 -13.02 -2.36
CA PRO A 2 -12.10 -13.81 -1.67
C PRO A 2 -10.98 -13.05 -0.95
N LEU A 3 -10.47 -11.96 -1.52
CA LEU A 3 -9.41 -11.13 -0.94
C LEU A 3 -9.80 -10.56 0.43
N GLN A 4 -11.06 -10.19 0.61
CA GLN A 4 -11.54 -9.58 1.85
C GLN A 4 -11.62 -10.61 2.98
N SER A 5 -12.01 -11.84 2.66
CA SER A 5 -11.96 -12.97 3.60
C SER A 5 -10.51 -13.28 4.00
N PHE A 6 -9.58 -13.25 3.04
CA PHE A 6 -8.15 -13.44 3.31
C PHE A 6 -7.57 -12.34 4.22
N CYS A 7 -7.95 -11.08 4.01
CA CYS A 7 -7.57 -9.97 4.90
C CYS A 7 -8.06 -10.21 6.33
N PHE A 8 -9.33 -10.58 6.51
CA PHE A 8 -9.87 -10.86 7.83
C PHE A 8 -9.16 -12.03 8.52
N SER A 9 -8.79 -13.07 7.77
CA SER A 9 -8.00 -14.18 8.33
C SER A 9 -6.61 -13.73 8.78
N LEU A 10 -5.94 -12.85 8.02
CA LEU A 10 -4.65 -12.29 8.42
C LEU A 10 -4.76 -11.36 9.64
N ASP A 11 -5.82 -10.55 9.71
CA ASP A 11 -6.09 -9.69 10.87
C ASP A 11 -6.30 -10.52 12.15
N LEU A 12 -7.01 -11.64 12.04
CA LEU A 12 -7.19 -12.58 13.14
C LEU A 12 -5.88 -13.27 13.53
N LEU A 13 -5.06 -13.70 12.55
CA LEU A 13 -3.74 -14.29 12.81
C LEU A 13 -2.80 -13.31 13.53
N ASN A 14 -2.81 -12.04 13.13
CA ASN A 14 -2.04 -10.96 13.77
C ASN A 14 -2.40 -10.74 15.25
N GLN A 15 -3.62 -11.11 15.66
CA GLN A 15 -4.08 -11.01 17.05
C GLN A 15 -3.68 -12.22 17.91
N THR A 16 -3.09 -13.27 17.31
CA THR A 16 -2.63 -14.46 18.03
C THR A 16 -1.16 -14.33 18.47
N ASN A 17 -0.73 -15.19 19.39
CA ASN A 17 0.68 -15.30 19.75
C ASN A 17 1.45 -16.03 18.64
N LEU A 18 2.03 -15.26 17.73
CA LEU A 18 2.87 -15.76 16.64
C LEU A 18 4.33 -15.88 17.08
N HIS A 19 4.96 -17.01 16.74
CA HIS A 19 6.42 -17.18 16.81
C HIS A 19 7.10 -16.15 15.87
N PRO A 20 8.35 -15.71 16.14
CA PRO A 20 9.05 -14.74 15.29
C PRO A 20 9.02 -15.05 13.78
N GLU A 21 9.29 -16.30 13.39
CA GLU A 21 9.22 -16.73 11.98
C GLU A 21 7.79 -16.62 11.40
N GLN A 22 6.76 -16.97 12.18
CA GLN A 22 5.37 -16.86 11.75
C GLN A 22 4.95 -15.40 11.57
N ARG A 23 5.43 -14.52 12.46
CA ARG A 23 5.20 -13.09 12.35
C ARG A 23 5.78 -12.53 11.06
N GLU A 24 6.98 -12.96 10.68
CA GLU A 24 7.61 -12.57 9.42
C GLU A 24 6.76 -12.99 8.20
N TYR A 25 6.29 -14.24 8.16
CA TYR A 25 5.41 -14.71 7.09
C TYR A 25 4.08 -13.94 7.02
N VAL A 26 3.50 -13.62 8.17
CA VAL A 26 2.27 -12.82 8.23
C VAL A 26 2.54 -11.39 7.74
N GLN A 27 3.68 -10.81 8.08
CA GLN A 27 4.09 -9.47 7.61
C GLN A 27 4.29 -9.45 6.09
N GLN A 28 4.95 -10.45 5.53
CA GLN A 28 5.08 -10.62 4.08
C GLN A 28 3.71 -10.83 3.40
N SER A 29 2.82 -11.60 4.03
CA SER A 29 1.46 -11.83 3.52
C SER A 29 0.64 -10.53 3.50
N ASN A 30 0.81 -9.64 4.49
CA ASN A 30 0.17 -8.33 4.49
C ASN A 30 0.66 -7.45 3.34
N VAL A 31 1.96 -7.46 3.06
CA VAL A 31 2.53 -6.77 1.89
C VAL A 31 1.95 -7.31 0.58
N ALA A 32 1.86 -8.63 0.43
CA ALA A 32 1.30 -9.25 -0.77
C ALA A 32 -0.18 -8.89 -0.98
N VAL A 33 -0.95 -8.83 0.11
CA VAL A 33 -2.36 -8.40 0.07
C VAL A 33 -2.52 -6.95 -0.35
N ASP A 34 -1.67 -6.07 0.16
CA ASP A 34 -1.67 -4.67 -0.22
C ASP A 34 -1.43 -4.49 -1.72
N LEU A 35 -0.50 -5.26 -2.30
CA LEU A 35 -0.24 -5.27 -3.74
C LEU A 35 -1.39 -5.88 -4.56
N MET A 36 -2.06 -6.91 -4.04
CA MET A 36 -3.26 -7.45 -4.70
C MET A 36 -4.39 -6.41 -4.71
N ARG A 37 -4.62 -5.72 -3.59
CA ARG A 37 -5.60 -4.61 -3.51
C ARG A 37 -5.26 -3.52 -4.51
N LEU A 38 -3.98 -3.16 -4.59
CA LEU A 38 -3.46 -2.18 -5.53
C LEU A 38 -3.81 -2.52 -6.98
N THR A 39 -3.47 -3.74 -7.38
CA THR A 39 -3.66 -4.24 -8.75
C THR A 39 -5.14 -4.26 -9.13
N ILE A 40 -6.00 -4.67 -8.20
CA ILE A 40 -7.46 -4.68 -8.41
C ILE A 40 -8.00 -3.25 -8.55
N SER A 41 -7.60 -2.33 -7.67
CA SER A 41 -7.99 -0.91 -7.76
C SER A 41 -7.56 -0.28 -9.09
N GLN A 42 -6.31 -0.49 -9.51
CA GLN A 42 -5.81 -0.02 -10.80
C GLN A 42 -6.61 -0.59 -11.98
N THR A 43 -6.89 -1.89 -11.97
CA THR A 43 -7.68 -2.54 -13.02
C THR A 43 -9.09 -1.95 -13.12
N MET A 44 -9.73 -1.69 -11.97
CA MET A 44 -11.05 -1.05 -11.92
C MET A 44 -11.02 0.40 -12.43
N ASP A 45 -10.01 1.18 -12.03
CA ASP A 45 -9.90 2.58 -12.44
C ASP A 45 -9.57 2.70 -13.93
N ILE A 46 -8.71 1.83 -14.49
CA ILE A 46 -8.50 1.71 -15.94
C ILE A 46 -9.81 1.34 -16.65
N SER A 47 -10.57 0.37 -16.13
CA SER A 47 -11.86 -0.03 -16.73
C SER A 47 -12.86 1.12 -16.77
N LYS A 48 -12.92 1.94 -15.70
CA LYS A 48 -13.75 3.16 -15.66
C LYS A 48 -13.27 4.19 -16.68
N ALA A 49 -11.96 4.42 -16.76
CA ALA A 49 -11.39 5.35 -17.73
C ALA A 49 -11.71 4.95 -19.18
N LEU A 50 -11.56 3.66 -19.52
CA LEU A 50 -11.85 3.13 -20.87
C LEU A 50 -13.32 3.21 -21.26
N THR A 51 -14.23 3.16 -20.30
CA THR A 51 -15.68 3.30 -20.52
C THR A 51 -16.16 4.76 -20.54
N GLY A 52 -15.23 5.72 -20.39
CA GLY A 52 -15.55 7.15 -20.30
C GLY A 52 -16.17 7.57 -18.97
N ALA A 53 -16.18 6.68 -17.97
CA ALA A 53 -16.66 7.00 -16.64
C ALA A 53 -15.68 7.97 -15.95
N LYS A 54 -16.23 8.96 -15.25
CA LYS A 54 -15.44 9.98 -14.55
C LYS A 54 -14.74 9.36 -13.34
N LEU A 55 -13.41 9.35 -13.38
CA LEU A 55 -12.60 9.06 -12.20
C LEU A 55 -12.75 10.23 -11.20
N THR A 56 -13.10 9.91 -9.96
CA THR A 56 -13.29 10.90 -8.89
C THR A 56 -12.36 10.56 -7.73
N PRO A 57 -11.27 11.33 -7.52
CA PRO A 57 -10.35 11.07 -6.43
C PRO A 57 -11.05 11.31 -5.09
N ARG A 58 -10.81 10.40 -4.14
CA ARG A 58 -11.29 10.49 -2.77
C ARG A 58 -10.34 11.38 -1.97
N ARG A 59 -10.66 12.66 -1.90
CA ARG A 59 -9.90 13.64 -1.13
C ARG A 59 -9.95 13.32 0.37
N THR A 60 -8.80 13.02 0.95
CA THR A 60 -8.61 12.82 2.39
C THR A 60 -7.40 13.62 2.87
N THR A 61 -7.28 13.79 4.19
CA THR A 61 -6.03 14.29 4.79
C THR A 61 -5.09 13.11 4.92
N VAL A 62 -3.92 13.23 4.30
CA VAL A 62 -2.91 12.17 4.24
C VAL A 62 -1.63 12.64 4.91
N HIS A 63 -1.00 11.74 5.66
CA HIS A 63 0.34 11.93 6.22
C HIS A 63 1.37 11.34 5.27
N LEU A 64 2.21 12.19 4.68
CA LEU A 64 3.21 11.80 3.69
C LEU A 64 4.22 10.81 4.29
N SER A 65 4.62 11.02 5.55
CA SER A 65 5.47 10.10 6.31
C SER A 65 4.91 8.67 6.36
N SER A 66 3.60 8.53 6.63
CA SER A 66 2.93 7.22 6.64
C SER A 66 2.97 6.53 5.27
N ILE A 67 2.76 7.29 4.19
CA ILE A 67 2.81 6.77 2.83
C ILE A 67 4.23 6.33 2.47
N MET A 68 5.23 7.15 2.79
CA MET A 68 6.63 6.82 2.52
C MET A 68 7.08 5.58 3.29
N HIS A 69 6.68 5.46 4.56
CA HIS A 69 6.98 4.28 5.35
C HIS A 69 6.34 3.02 4.76
N ARG A 70 5.09 3.11 4.28
CA ARG A 70 4.43 1.98 3.61
C ARG A 70 5.16 1.56 2.33
N VAL A 71 5.55 2.53 1.50
CA VAL A 71 6.34 2.29 0.29
C VAL A 71 7.68 1.65 0.62
N GLU A 72 8.36 2.12 1.65
CA GLU A 72 9.63 1.56 2.14
C GLU A 72 9.49 0.10 2.54
N VAL A 73 8.45 -0.25 3.31
CA VAL A 73 8.17 -1.64 3.72
C VAL A 73 7.94 -2.54 2.50
N ILE A 74 7.15 -2.08 1.53
CA ILE A 74 6.88 -2.84 0.31
C ILE A 74 8.18 -3.04 -0.49
N ILE A 75 8.94 -1.98 -0.72
CA ILE A 75 10.16 -2.03 -1.52
C ILE A 75 11.24 -2.89 -0.85
N ASN A 76 11.45 -2.76 0.46
CA ASN A 76 12.46 -3.51 1.19
C ASN A 76 12.03 -4.97 1.45
N GLY A 77 10.73 -5.26 1.44
CA GLY A 77 10.20 -6.61 1.60
C GLY A 77 10.56 -7.56 0.44
N PHE A 78 10.83 -7.02 -0.76
CA PHE A 78 11.42 -7.79 -1.85
C PHE A 78 12.94 -7.67 -1.73
N GLY A 79 13.59 -8.63 -1.05
CA GLY A 79 15.04 -8.62 -0.80
C GLY A 79 15.84 -8.11 -2.00
N LYS A 80 16.32 -6.86 -1.90
CA LYS A 80 16.95 -6.16 -3.02
C LYS A 80 18.45 -6.41 -3.02
N GLU A 81 18.99 -6.68 -4.20
CA GLU A 81 20.45 -6.61 -4.47
C GLU A 81 20.96 -5.15 -4.48
N VAL A 82 20.06 -4.17 -4.63
CA VAL A 82 20.37 -2.74 -4.72
C VAL A 82 19.79 -1.98 -3.53
N PRO A 83 20.61 -1.24 -2.76
CA PRO A 83 20.14 -0.45 -1.63
C PRO A 83 19.26 0.72 -2.10
N VAL A 84 18.07 0.85 -1.53
CA VAL A 84 17.14 1.95 -1.78
C VAL A 84 16.99 2.76 -0.49
N THR A 85 17.12 4.07 -0.60
CA THR A 85 16.96 5.01 0.52
C THR A 85 15.80 5.95 0.29
N PHE A 86 14.96 6.15 1.31
CA PHE A 86 13.85 7.08 1.29
C PHE A 86 14.17 8.29 2.18
N SER A 87 13.90 9.50 1.68
CA SER A 87 13.99 10.71 2.50
C SER A 87 12.97 11.74 2.03
N VAL A 88 12.36 12.44 2.99
CA VAL A 88 11.45 13.56 2.75
C VAL A 88 12.13 14.82 3.26
N ALA A 89 12.23 15.84 2.42
CA ALA A 89 12.85 17.10 2.81
C ALA A 89 12.01 17.81 3.89
N SER A 90 12.68 18.45 4.86
CA SER A 90 12.03 19.06 6.04
C SER A 90 11.12 20.23 5.72
N ASN A 91 11.26 20.83 4.54
CA ASN A 91 10.41 21.90 4.04
C ASN A 91 9.12 21.40 3.36
N VAL A 92 8.94 20.08 3.23
CA VAL A 92 7.73 19.48 2.68
C VAL A 92 6.71 19.28 3.80
N CYS A 93 5.46 19.70 3.55
CA CYS A 93 4.37 19.51 4.51
C CYS A 93 4.01 18.02 4.63
N ASP A 94 4.01 17.48 5.85
CA ASP A 94 3.60 16.09 6.09
C ASP A 94 2.09 15.89 5.88
N ARG A 95 1.27 16.89 6.21
CA ARG A 95 -0.19 16.80 6.12
C ARG A 95 -0.68 17.46 4.84
N ILE A 96 -1.14 16.65 3.89
CA ILE A 96 -1.64 17.12 2.59
C ILE A 96 -3.06 16.65 2.33
N ILE A 97 -3.81 17.38 1.50
CA ILE A 97 -5.13 16.98 1.04
C ILE A 97 -4.98 16.36 -0.34
N THR A 98 -5.15 15.05 -0.44
CA THR A 98 -4.97 14.32 -1.70
C THR A 98 -5.80 13.03 -1.68
N ASP A 99 -5.77 12.29 -2.78
CA ASP A 99 -6.19 10.88 -2.79
C ASP A 99 -5.03 10.02 -2.29
N GLU A 100 -5.23 9.37 -1.15
CA GLU A 100 -4.23 8.49 -0.56
C GLU A 100 -3.86 7.35 -1.50
N GLU A 101 -4.85 6.65 -2.04
CA GLU A 101 -4.66 5.46 -2.85
C GLU A 101 -3.87 5.75 -4.12
N TRP A 102 -4.24 6.83 -4.81
CA TRP A 102 -3.54 7.25 -6.02
C TRP A 102 -2.13 7.73 -5.73
N LEU A 103 -1.88 8.40 -4.60
CA LEU A 103 -0.55 8.91 -4.27
C LEU A 103 0.45 7.76 -4.10
N TRP A 104 0.16 6.76 -3.26
CA TRP A 104 1.11 5.67 -3.06
C TRP A 104 1.23 4.76 -4.28
N GLN A 105 0.15 4.61 -5.08
CA GLN A 105 0.20 3.99 -6.41
C GLN A 105 1.22 4.68 -7.33
N MET A 106 1.13 6.00 -7.44
CA MET A 106 2.03 6.77 -8.28
C MET A 106 3.48 6.62 -7.82
N ILE A 107 3.73 6.62 -6.51
CA ILE A 107 5.08 6.46 -5.96
C ILE A 107 5.65 5.07 -6.24
N LEU A 108 4.83 4.00 -6.13
CA LEU A 108 5.29 2.63 -6.43
C LEU A 108 5.51 2.36 -7.91
N ASN A 109 4.86 3.11 -8.79
CA ASN A 109 5.01 2.96 -10.24
C ASN A 109 6.23 3.72 -10.82
N LEU A 110 6.95 4.50 -10.00
CA LEU A 110 8.20 5.18 -10.39
C LEU A 110 9.39 4.22 -10.37
#